data_AF-A0AAE0LPQ1-F1
#
_entry.id   AF-A0AAE0LPQ1-F1
#
_cell.length_a   1.000
_cell.length_b   1.000
_cell.length_c   1.000
_cell.angle_alpha   90.00
_cell.angle_beta   90.00
_cell.angle_gamma   90.00
#
_symmetry.space_group_name_H-M   'P 1'
#
loop_
_entity.id
_entity.type
_entity.pdbx_description
1 polymer ?
#
loop_
_entity_poly.entity_id
_entity_poly.type
_entity_poly.pdbx_seq_one_letter_code
_entity_poly.pdbx_strand_id
1 'polypeptide(L)'
;MLFSKTTILSLLAVTAVDAGNRAWEPPIHYAKAAIASRDLSGVNNIYFNGTNVSSHHQAHQKRFFGLSNPATTGAYPRLWPNGNIDACFEQRSHLHQGVNKPTRQILYDNLITARELWRQAGLEDNNGKFRFNILPDDDAGCERNQRSTHLLIMYAGENNRKMSTTVGVDSPQAAPESDRPDSELGPVMTLSDVIDIGMGNVVANYAHEMGHSWGLHHEHQNPKWWSETFTGVERANYFFGEENFHCTNLRDYATVMAPYDGQPDYIKNAYKNEICRDRSKASRAKFAGGFNYVPITDEPGTIDDERNEPDWESIMLYPSNAGGRVDASGQKLNVLTKRNGDLIDPVSKPSRRDIAGLKKMYGVKTSFFAKLLNDKSNPLRNMFDGIRKKDRDSGCSS
;
A
#
# COMPACT_ATOMS: atom_id res chain seq x y z
N MET A 1 -40.18 -23.43 57.76
CA MET A 1 -40.47 -24.32 56.60
C MET A 1 -41.47 -23.57 55.73
N LEU A 2 -41.26 -23.16 54.47
CA LEU A 2 -40.22 -23.33 53.46
C LEU A 2 -40.00 -21.94 52.80
N PHE A 3 -38.74 -21.62 52.50
CA PHE A 3 -38.32 -20.36 51.88
C PHE A 3 -38.53 -20.38 50.36
N SER A 4 -39.14 -19.30 49.84
CA SER A 4 -39.19 -18.99 48.41
C SER A 4 -37.82 -18.45 47.95
N LYS A 5 -37.19 -19.13 46.99
CA LYS A 5 -35.93 -18.70 46.38
C LYS A 5 -36.22 -17.75 45.23
N THR A 6 -36.09 -16.46 45.48
CA THR A 6 -36.07 -15.43 44.43
C THR A 6 -34.64 -15.26 43.94
N THR A 7 -34.34 -15.77 42.76
CA THR A 7 -33.06 -15.59 42.08
C THR A 7 -32.95 -14.14 41.60
N ILE A 8 -32.10 -13.35 42.26
CA ILE A 8 -31.70 -12.01 41.79
C ILE A 8 -30.65 -12.21 40.70
N LEU A 9 -31.03 -11.91 39.47
CA LEU A 9 -30.15 -11.90 38.31
C LEU A 9 -29.28 -10.63 38.37
N SER A 10 -27.99 -10.80 38.65
CA SER A 10 -27.00 -9.72 38.64
C SER A 10 -26.83 -9.16 37.23
N LEU A 11 -27.33 -7.94 36.98
CA LEU A 11 -26.94 -7.12 35.84
C LEU A 11 -25.50 -6.64 36.05
N LEU A 12 -24.53 -7.45 35.61
CA LEU A 12 -23.20 -6.97 35.30
C LEU A 12 -23.26 -6.32 33.91
N ALA A 13 -23.50 -5.01 33.89
CA ALA A 13 -23.21 -4.18 32.74
C ALA A 13 -21.70 -4.16 32.53
N VAL A 14 -21.19 -5.16 31.79
CA VAL A 14 -19.85 -5.10 31.23
C VAL A 14 -19.93 -4.08 30.10
N THR A 15 -19.60 -2.82 30.39
CA THR A 15 -19.13 -1.89 29.37
C THR A 15 -17.80 -2.44 28.86
N ALA A 16 -17.87 -3.38 27.92
CA ALA A 16 -16.73 -3.73 27.10
C ALA A 16 -16.41 -2.46 26.29
N VAL A 17 -15.43 -1.70 26.77
CA VAL A 17 -14.82 -0.66 25.98
C VAL A 17 -14.07 -1.40 24.88
N ASP A 18 -14.65 -1.47 23.68
CA ASP A 18 -14.01 -1.98 22.47
C ASP A 18 -12.83 -1.06 22.10
N ALA A 19 -11.73 -1.20 22.84
CA ALA A 19 -10.44 -0.61 22.53
C ALA A 19 -9.75 -1.46 21.44
N GLY A 20 -10.37 -1.53 20.26
CA GLY A 20 -9.88 -2.20 19.06
C GLY A 20 -9.68 -1.20 17.93
N ASN A 21 -8.82 -0.21 18.16
CA ASN A 21 -8.51 0.83 17.19
C ASN A 21 -7.61 0.27 16.07
N ARG A 22 -7.98 0.54 14.80
CA ARG A 22 -7.13 0.72 13.61
C ARG A 22 -8.03 0.67 12.37
N ALA A 23 -7.98 1.72 11.54
CA ALA A 23 -8.31 1.55 10.13
C ALA A 23 -7.57 0.29 9.63
N TRP A 24 -8.21 -0.46 8.73
CA TRP A 24 -7.77 -1.72 8.11
C TRP A 24 -6.26 -1.82 7.76
N GLU A 25 -5.58 -0.69 7.64
CA GLU A 25 -4.12 -0.60 7.69
C GLU A 25 -3.62 0.23 8.89
N PRO A 26 -2.67 -0.25 9.71
CA PRO A 26 -1.84 0.63 10.52
C PRO A 26 -1.08 1.60 9.60
N PRO A 27 -0.49 2.68 10.14
CA PRO A 27 0.38 3.52 9.35
C PRO A 27 1.44 2.66 8.63
N ILE A 28 1.59 2.82 7.31
CA ILE A 28 2.79 2.38 6.59
C ILE A 28 4.00 2.76 7.44
N HIS A 29 4.74 1.75 7.89
CA HIS A 29 5.89 1.95 8.76
C HIS A 29 7.02 2.58 7.95
N TYR A 30 7.30 3.83 8.26
CA TYR A 30 8.59 4.46 7.99
C TYR A 30 9.32 4.50 9.32
N ALA A 31 10.50 3.90 9.38
CA ALA A 31 11.40 4.02 10.50
C ALA A 31 11.62 5.51 10.69
N LYS A 32 11.28 6.00 11.88
CA LYS A 32 11.61 7.37 12.29
C LYS A 32 13.11 7.54 12.12
N ALA A 33 13.55 8.20 11.05
CA ALA A 33 14.82 8.90 11.08
C ALA A 33 14.75 9.79 12.33
N ALA A 34 15.75 9.69 13.20
CA ALA A 34 15.81 10.47 14.42
C ALA A 34 15.84 11.97 14.07
N ILE A 35 14.68 12.58 13.87
CA ILE A 35 14.51 14.02 13.99
C ILE A 35 14.50 14.25 15.50
N ALA A 36 15.72 14.32 16.05
CA ALA A 36 15.92 14.87 17.37
C ALA A 36 15.19 16.21 17.42
N SER A 37 14.30 16.33 18.39
CA SER A 37 13.60 17.55 18.77
C SER A 37 14.58 18.73 18.79
N ARG A 38 14.56 19.55 17.74
CA ARG A 38 14.91 20.95 17.84
C ARG A 38 13.62 21.73 17.68
N ASP A 39 13.23 22.31 18.81
CA ASP A 39 12.33 23.44 18.95
C ASP A 39 12.18 24.26 17.64
N LEU A 40 10.99 24.19 17.02
CA LEU A 40 10.62 24.98 15.83
C LEU A 40 9.77 26.20 16.21
N SER A 41 9.91 26.73 17.44
CA SER A 41 9.31 28.02 17.79
C SER A 41 10.03 29.24 17.20
N GLY A 42 11.03 29.05 16.34
CA GLY A 42 11.71 30.18 15.69
C GLY A 42 12.46 29.83 14.43
N VAL A 43 11.77 29.71 13.29
CA VAL A 43 12.38 30.04 11.98
C VAL A 43 11.36 30.79 11.12
N ASN A 44 11.57 32.10 11.07
CA ASN A 44 10.92 33.04 10.18
C ASN A 44 11.20 32.71 8.71
N ASN A 45 10.20 33.02 7.87
CA ASN A 45 10.33 33.49 6.48
C ASN A 45 11.71 33.40 5.84
N ILE A 46 11.91 32.46 4.92
CA ILE A 46 12.80 32.68 3.78
C ILE A 46 12.08 32.24 2.51
N TYR A 47 11.65 33.24 1.75
CA TYR A 47 11.25 33.19 0.36
C TYR A 47 12.24 32.36 -0.47
N PHE A 48 11.75 31.37 -1.21
CA PHE A 48 12.51 30.84 -2.34
C PHE A 48 12.35 31.81 -3.52
N ASN A 49 13.34 32.71 -3.63
CA ASN A 49 13.57 33.55 -4.78
C ASN A 49 14.12 32.68 -5.92
N GLY A 50 13.56 32.84 -7.11
CA GLY A 50 13.92 32.07 -8.29
C GLY A 50 15.35 32.31 -8.74
N THR A 51 15.98 31.25 -9.26
CA THR A 51 16.99 31.38 -10.31
C THR A 51 16.79 30.28 -11.34
N ASN A 52 16.52 30.72 -12.57
CA ASN A 52 16.54 29.91 -13.78
C ASN A 52 17.92 29.28 -13.96
N VAL A 53 17.95 27.95 -14.15
CA VAL A 53 19.00 27.31 -14.93
C VAL A 53 18.32 26.46 -16.00
N SER A 54 18.29 27.01 -17.21
CA SER A 54 18.00 26.27 -18.43
C SER A 54 19.13 25.26 -18.67
N SER A 55 18.83 23.98 -18.62
CA SER A 55 19.59 22.98 -19.37
C SER A 55 18.62 22.00 -20.03
N HIS A 56 18.47 22.17 -21.34
CA HIS A 56 17.83 21.21 -22.23
C HIS A 56 18.65 19.91 -22.23
N HIS A 57 18.25 18.96 -21.40
CA HIS A 57 18.49 17.54 -21.64
C HIS A 57 17.15 16.83 -21.54
N GLN A 58 16.82 16.05 -22.58
CA GLN A 58 15.59 15.28 -22.72
C GLN A 58 15.32 14.46 -21.44
N ALA A 59 14.41 14.97 -20.60
CA ALA A 59 14.03 14.34 -19.36
C ALA A 59 13.18 13.10 -19.66
N HIS A 60 13.72 11.92 -19.37
CA HIS A 60 13.00 10.66 -19.46
C HIS A 60 11.89 10.59 -18.39
N GLN A 61 10.72 11.14 -18.71
CA GLN A 61 9.34 10.73 -18.38
C GLN A 61 9.18 9.75 -17.19
N LYS A 62 8.72 10.21 -16.02
CA LYS A 62 8.41 9.38 -14.83
C LYS A 62 6.92 9.03 -14.81
N ARG A 63 6.53 7.80 -14.39
CA ARG A 63 5.19 7.22 -14.70
C ARG A 63 4.39 6.41 -13.63
N PHE A 64 4.66 6.57 -12.34
CA PHE A 64 3.97 5.80 -11.27
C PHE A 64 4.13 6.52 -9.94
N PHE A 65 3.36 6.16 -8.90
CA PHE A 65 3.56 6.67 -7.54
C PHE A 65 4.16 5.59 -6.62
N GLY A 66 5.39 5.82 -6.18
CA GLY A 66 6.18 4.85 -5.42
C GLY A 66 7.51 5.44 -5.01
N LEU A 67 8.36 4.63 -4.37
CA LEU A 67 9.68 5.05 -3.94
C LEU A 67 10.48 5.64 -5.11
N SER A 68 11.20 6.73 -4.84
CA SER A 68 12.24 7.22 -5.75
C SER A 68 13.44 6.29 -5.73
N ASN A 69 14.00 6.01 -6.91
CA ASN A 69 15.16 5.12 -7.03
C ASN A 69 16.40 5.78 -6.40
N PRO A 70 16.90 5.35 -5.23
CA PRO A 70 18.13 5.85 -4.67
C PRO A 70 19.25 4.92 -5.16
N ALA A 71 19.49 4.89 -6.48
CA ALA A 71 20.46 3.96 -7.06
C ALA A 71 21.90 4.14 -6.54
N THR A 72 22.18 5.17 -5.73
CA THR A 72 23.55 5.62 -5.47
C THR A 72 23.91 5.93 -4.01
N THR A 73 23.00 5.90 -3.03
CA THR A 73 23.34 6.45 -1.69
C THR A 73 23.18 5.52 -0.49
N GLY A 74 22.61 4.32 -0.64
CA GLY A 74 22.35 3.44 0.52
C GLY A 74 21.37 4.02 1.55
N ALA A 75 20.69 5.12 1.20
CA ALA A 75 19.69 5.78 2.03
C ALA A 75 18.35 5.02 1.95
N TYR A 76 17.60 5.08 3.04
CA TYR A 76 16.29 4.47 3.19
C TYR A 76 15.17 5.53 3.15
N PRO A 77 13.93 5.17 2.77
CA PRO A 77 13.52 3.87 2.20
C PRO A 77 14.16 3.61 0.83
N ARG A 78 14.33 2.34 0.47
CA ARG A 78 14.96 1.92 -0.80
C ARG A 78 14.23 0.78 -1.48
N LEU A 79 14.57 0.55 -2.74
CA LEU A 79 14.09 -0.60 -3.51
C LEU A 79 14.86 -1.88 -3.16
N TRP A 80 14.22 -3.02 -3.40
CA TRP A 80 14.88 -4.32 -3.33
C TRP A 80 15.92 -4.47 -4.46
N PRO A 81 17.05 -5.17 -4.27
CA PRO A 81 17.96 -5.43 -5.37
C PRO A 81 17.24 -6.15 -6.52
N ASN A 82 17.15 -5.51 -7.69
CA ASN A 82 16.43 -6.05 -8.86
C ASN A 82 14.95 -6.40 -8.64
N GLY A 83 14.33 -5.90 -7.57
CA GLY A 83 12.95 -6.26 -7.19
C GLY A 83 12.84 -7.68 -6.64
N ASN A 84 13.96 -8.35 -6.36
CA ASN A 84 13.97 -9.68 -5.79
C ASN A 84 13.78 -9.58 -4.28
N ILE A 85 12.79 -10.30 -3.77
CA ILE A 85 12.41 -10.34 -2.36
C ILE A 85 12.59 -11.78 -1.90
N ASP A 86 13.50 -12.01 -0.95
CA ASP A 86 13.47 -13.21 -0.14
C ASP A 86 12.49 -12.96 1.02
N ALA A 87 11.62 -13.93 1.28
CA ALA A 87 10.54 -13.81 2.24
C ALA A 87 10.51 -15.02 3.19
N CYS A 88 10.27 -14.74 4.46
CA CYS A 88 10.23 -15.72 5.54
C CYS A 88 8.92 -15.57 6.29
N PHE A 89 8.31 -16.68 6.69
CA PHE A 89 7.17 -16.63 7.60
C PHE A 89 7.64 -16.48 9.04
N GLU A 90 6.89 -15.75 9.86
CA GLU A 90 7.09 -15.79 11.30
C GLU A 90 6.93 -17.23 11.82
N GLN A 91 7.79 -17.63 12.74
CA GLN A 91 7.77 -18.96 13.34
C GLN A 91 6.78 -19.00 14.51
N ARG A 92 5.52 -18.72 14.20
CA ARG A 92 4.41 -18.66 15.17
C ARG A 92 3.24 -19.52 14.71
N SER A 93 2.54 -20.11 15.67
CA SER A 93 1.23 -20.73 15.46
C SER A 93 0.12 -19.82 15.96
N HIS A 94 -1.01 -19.86 15.27
CA HIS A 94 -2.19 -19.07 15.56
C HIS A 94 -3.41 -19.97 15.64
N LEU A 95 -4.35 -19.63 16.52
CA LEU A 95 -5.68 -20.20 16.48
C LEU A 95 -6.33 -19.76 15.16
N HIS A 96 -6.78 -20.72 14.36
CA HIS A 96 -7.45 -20.48 13.10
C HIS A 96 -8.45 -21.61 12.86
N GLN A 97 -9.74 -21.25 12.81
CA GLN A 97 -10.87 -22.16 12.68
C GLN A 97 -10.88 -23.22 13.80
N GLY A 98 -10.58 -22.81 15.03
CA GLY A 98 -10.55 -23.69 16.20
C GLY A 98 -9.34 -24.62 16.31
N VAL A 99 -8.36 -24.52 15.41
CA VAL A 99 -7.13 -25.33 15.42
C VAL A 99 -5.90 -24.42 15.38
N ASN A 100 -4.87 -24.76 16.15
CA ASN A 100 -3.59 -24.06 16.06
C ASN A 100 -2.85 -24.47 14.77
N LYS A 101 -2.59 -23.50 13.89
CA LYS A 101 -1.85 -23.70 12.64
C LYS A 101 -0.65 -22.75 12.57
N PRO A 102 0.50 -23.18 12.01
CA PRO A 102 1.61 -22.27 11.71
C PRO A 102 1.18 -21.17 10.73
N THR A 103 1.74 -19.96 10.85
CA THR A 103 1.48 -18.83 9.94
C THR A 103 1.58 -19.23 8.47
N ARG A 104 2.65 -19.97 8.10
CA ARG A 104 2.85 -20.46 6.74
C ARG A 104 1.66 -21.27 6.24
N GLN A 105 1.14 -22.21 7.03
CA GLN A 105 0.02 -23.06 6.63
C GLN A 105 -1.27 -22.25 6.40
N ILE A 106 -1.45 -21.12 7.09
CA ILE A 106 -2.63 -20.27 6.95
C ILE A 106 -2.54 -19.42 5.67
N LEU A 107 -1.36 -18.88 5.37
CA LEU A 107 -1.22 -17.82 4.37
C LEU A 107 -0.69 -18.28 3.01
N TYR A 108 0.05 -19.41 2.96
CA TYR A 108 0.89 -19.77 1.82
C TYR A 108 0.13 -19.85 0.49
N ASP A 109 -0.97 -20.60 0.42
CA ASP A 109 -1.69 -20.83 -0.84
C ASP A 109 -2.26 -19.52 -1.44
N ASN A 110 -2.85 -18.67 -0.59
CA ASN A 110 -3.35 -17.37 -1.00
C ASN A 110 -2.20 -16.45 -1.46
N LEU A 111 -1.04 -16.51 -0.80
CA LEU A 111 0.12 -15.71 -1.15
C LEU A 111 0.73 -16.14 -2.49
N ILE A 112 0.84 -17.45 -2.75
CA ILE A 112 1.28 -17.98 -4.05
C ILE A 112 0.30 -17.57 -5.16
N THR A 113 -1.01 -17.66 -4.90
CA THR A 113 -2.03 -17.23 -5.85
C THR A 113 -1.93 -15.71 -6.13
N ALA A 114 -1.66 -14.90 -5.11
CA ALA A 114 -1.43 -13.47 -5.27
C ALA A 114 -0.20 -13.16 -6.13
N ARG A 115 0.90 -13.90 -5.95
CA ARG A 115 2.09 -13.76 -6.81
C ARG A 115 1.77 -14.09 -8.27
N GLU A 116 0.91 -15.07 -8.49
CA GLU A 116 0.49 -15.49 -9.82
C GLU A 116 -0.33 -14.39 -10.54
N LEU A 117 -1.14 -13.60 -9.82
CA LEU A 117 -1.81 -12.43 -10.40
C LEU A 117 -0.80 -11.42 -10.98
N TRP A 118 0.32 -11.19 -10.30
CA TRP A 118 1.40 -10.33 -10.80
C TRP A 118 2.11 -10.92 -12.02
N ARG A 119 2.33 -12.24 -12.06
CA ARG A 119 2.91 -12.90 -13.25
C ARG A 119 1.98 -12.76 -14.45
N GLN A 120 0.70 -13.09 -14.30
CA GLN A 120 -0.31 -12.98 -15.34
C GLN A 120 -0.51 -11.55 -15.86
N ALA A 121 -0.32 -10.54 -15.00
CA ALA A 121 -0.34 -9.13 -15.41
C ALA A 121 0.93 -8.72 -16.20
N GLY A 122 1.99 -9.53 -16.18
CA GLY A 122 3.21 -9.37 -16.96
C GLY A 122 4.47 -9.07 -16.14
N LEU A 123 4.46 -9.29 -14.82
CA LEU A 123 5.63 -9.18 -13.93
C LEU A 123 6.28 -10.55 -13.71
N GLU A 124 6.81 -11.09 -14.82
CA GLU A 124 7.57 -12.33 -14.85
C GLU A 124 8.90 -12.22 -14.10
N ASP A 125 9.43 -13.35 -13.64
CA ASP A 125 10.69 -13.47 -12.89
C ASP A 125 11.86 -14.08 -13.70
N ASN A 126 11.61 -14.42 -14.97
CA ASN A 126 12.53 -15.15 -15.85
C ASN A 126 13.80 -14.40 -16.26
N ASN A 127 13.88 -13.08 -16.04
CA ASN A 127 15.04 -12.26 -16.37
C ASN A 127 15.91 -11.92 -15.14
N GLY A 128 15.69 -12.62 -14.02
CA GLY A 128 16.43 -12.41 -12.78
C GLY A 128 15.99 -11.20 -11.97
N LYS A 129 14.84 -10.59 -12.30
CA LYS A 129 14.19 -9.51 -11.54
C LYS A 129 12.85 -9.98 -11.00
N PHE A 130 12.31 -9.28 -10.00
CA PHE A 130 10.98 -9.55 -9.41
C PHE A 130 10.74 -10.99 -8.93
N ARG A 131 11.79 -11.71 -8.54
CA ARG A 131 11.62 -12.98 -7.82
C ARG A 131 10.99 -12.69 -6.47
N PHE A 132 9.99 -13.49 -6.11
CA PHE A 132 9.42 -13.51 -4.76
C PHE A 132 9.66 -14.90 -4.21
N ASN A 133 10.75 -15.05 -3.47
CA ASN A 133 11.29 -16.33 -3.07
C ASN A 133 10.93 -16.59 -1.60
N ILE A 134 10.04 -17.54 -1.36
CA ILE A 134 9.68 -17.95 -0.01
C ILE A 134 10.70 -18.99 0.46
N LEU A 135 11.53 -18.60 1.43
CA LEU A 135 12.56 -19.46 1.99
C LEU A 135 11.95 -20.54 2.90
N PRO A 136 12.63 -21.69 3.07
CA PRO A 136 12.33 -22.65 4.13
C PRO A 136 12.36 -22.00 5.52
N ASP A 137 11.61 -22.59 6.46
CA ASP A 137 11.49 -22.04 7.83
C ASP A 137 12.80 -22.13 8.62
N ASP A 138 13.69 -23.05 8.24
CA ASP A 138 15.02 -23.29 8.82
C ASP A 138 16.17 -22.66 8.01
N ASP A 139 15.87 -21.84 7.01
CA ASP A 139 16.89 -21.18 6.20
C ASP A 139 17.63 -20.11 7.02
N ALA A 140 18.97 -20.12 6.97
CA ALA A 140 19.82 -19.15 7.68
C ALA A 140 19.54 -17.70 7.23
N GLY A 141 19.01 -17.49 6.02
CA GLY A 141 18.55 -16.19 5.53
C GLY A 141 17.36 -15.62 6.30
N CYS A 142 16.61 -16.47 7.00
CA CYS A 142 15.48 -16.08 7.85
C CYS A 142 15.86 -15.75 9.30
N GLU A 143 17.16 -15.80 9.64
CA GLU A 143 17.62 -15.47 10.99
C GLU A 143 17.38 -14.00 11.36
N ARG A 144 17.18 -13.75 12.65
CA ARG A 144 16.90 -12.42 13.20
C ARG A 144 18.00 -11.38 12.91
N ASN A 145 19.26 -11.80 12.84
CA ASN A 145 20.39 -10.94 12.46
C ASN A 145 20.36 -10.54 10.96
N GLN A 146 19.56 -11.21 10.13
CA GLN A 146 19.35 -10.94 8.70
C GLN A 146 18.07 -10.13 8.43
N ARG A 147 17.38 -9.59 9.45
CA ARG A 147 16.06 -8.93 9.25
C ARG A 147 16.04 -7.79 8.22
N SER A 148 17.18 -7.15 7.95
CA SER A 148 17.27 -6.09 6.93
C SER A 148 17.34 -6.59 5.48
N THR A 149 17.46 -7.91 5.26
CA THR A 149 17.68 -8.52 3.94
C THR A 149 16.51 -9.36 3.45
N HIS A 150 15.49 -9.60 4.28
CA HIS A 150 14.29 -10.36 3.90
C HIS A 150 12.99 -9.72 4.41
N LEU A 151 11.89 -10.05 3.76
CA LEU A 151 10.54 -9.67 4.17
C LEU A 151 10.00 -10.69 5.18
N LEU A 152 9.59 -10.23 6.37
CA LEU A 152 8.92 -11.09 7.36
C LEU A 152 7.40 -11.07 7.14
N ILE A 153 6.83 -12.22 6.81
CA ILE A 153 5.39 -12.41 6.61
C ILE A 153 4.75 -12.89 7.91
N MET A 154 3.73 -12.15 8.35
CA MET A 154 3.04 -12.37 9.62
C MET A 154 1.54 -12.54 9.40
N TYR A 155 0.90 -13.36 10.23
CA TYR A 155 -0.55 -13.43 10.27
C TYR A 155 -1.10 -12.46 11.32
N ALA A 156 -2.08 -11.67 10.92
CA ALA A 156 -2.75 -10.71 11.81
C ALA A 156 -3.48 -11.41 12.97
N GLY A 157 -3.83 -12.69 12.80
CA GLY A 157 -4.66 -13.47 13.71
C GLY A 157 -6.10 -13.60 13.21
N GLU A 158 -6.78 -14.62 13.70
CA GLU A 158 -8.16 -14.93 13.30
C GLU A 158 -9.10 -13.75 13.58
N ASN A 159 -9.91 -13.40 12.57
CA ASN A 159 -10.82 -12.24 12.57
C ASN A 159 -10.14 -10.87 12.73
N ASN A 160 -8.80 -10.81 12.75
CA ASN A 160 -8.10 -9.55 12.81
C ASN A 160 -8.08 -8.92 11.41
N ARG A 161 -8.56 -7.67 11.32
CA ARG A 161 -8.74 -6.93 10.07
C ARG A 161 -7.52 -6.11 9.65
N LYS A 162 -6.37 -6.33 10.32
CA LYS A 162 -5.13 -5.60 10.09
C LYS A 162 -4.38 -6.20 8.90
N MET A 163 -4.07 -5.37 7.90
CA MET A 163 -3.08 -5.67 6.86
C MET A 163 -2.12 -4.50 6.74
N SER A 164 -0.86 -4.74 6.44
CA SER A 164 0.09 -3.68 6.11
C SER A 164 1.41 -4.27 5.72
N THR A 165 2.06 -3.60 4.77
CA THR A 165 3.37 -3.96 4.30
C THR A 165 4.29 -2.77 4.29
N THR A 166 5.54 -2.98 4.67
CA THR A 166 6.61 -1.99 4.49
C THR A 166 6.75 -1.67 3.00
N VAL A 167 6.76 -0.39 2.65
CA VAL A 167 6.94 0.02 1.25
C VAL A 167 8.42 -0.12 0.88
N GLY A 168 8.75 -1.09 0.02
CA GLY A 168 10.13 -1.42 -0.33
C GLY A 168 10.92 -2.01 0.84
N VAL A 169 12.16 -1.55 1.00
CA VAL A 169 13.01 -1.83 2.15
C VAL A 169 13.15 -0.55 2.95
N ASP A 170 12.73 -0.57 4.21
CA ASP A 170 12.88 0.53 5.14
C ASP A 170 14.18 0.42 5.95
N SER A 171 14.61 1.51 6.59
CA SER A 171 15.85 1.54 7.36
C SER A 171 15.80 0.48 8.44
N PRO A 172 16.82 -0.40 8.56
CA PRO A 172 16.97 -1.16 9.78
C PRO A 172 17.04 -0.15 10.92
N GLN A 173 16.14 -0.30 11.89
CA GLN A 173 16.21 0.49 13.11
C GLN A 173 17.53 0.15 13.80
N ALA A 174 18.26 1.15 14.29
CA ALA A 174 19.58 0.97 14.87
C ALA A 174 19.59 -0.14 15.92
N ALA A 175 20.48 -1.13 15.70
CA ALA A 175 20.92 -2.28 16.51
C ALA A 175 19.89 -3.00 17.42
N PRO A 176 19.94 -4.33 17.50
CA PRO A 176 18.99 -5.10 18.27
C PRO A 176 19.22 -4.85 19.76
N GLU A 177 18.38 -4.04 20.39
CA GLU A 177 17.98 -4.36 21.75
C GLU A 177 17.40 -5.79 21.68
N SER A 178 17.91 -6.70 22.50
CA SER A 178 17.46 -8.10 22.57
C SER A 178 15.95 -8.23 22.71
N ASP A 179 15.31 -7.18 23.22
CA ASP A 179 13.92 -7.18 23.64
C ASP A 179 12.96 -6.66 22.57
N ARG A 180 13.45 -6.14 21.43
CA ARG A 180 12.56 -5.66 20.36
C ARG A 180 11.88 -6.82 19.63
N PRO A 181 10.61 -6.67 19.22
CA PRO A 181 9.96 -7.68 18.39
C PRO A 181 10.57 -7.70 16.99
N ASP A 182 10.60 -8.87 16.34
CA ASP A 182 11.18 -9.04 14.98
C ASP A 182 10.50 -8.15 13.92
N SER A 183 9.25 -7.75 14.19
CA SER A 183 8.48 -6.84 13.35
C SER A 183 9.05 -5.42 13.29
N GLU A 184 9.99 -5.06 14.16
CA GLU A 184 10.61 -3.73 14.22
C GLU A 184 12.03 -3.71 13.63
N LEU A 185 12.59 -4.88 13.29
CA LEU A 185 13.99 -5.03 12.89
C LEU A 185 14.22 -4.95 11.37
N GLY A 186 13.17 -4.90 10.57
CA GLY A 186 13.26 -4.86 9.11
C GLY A 186 11.89 -4.90 8.43
N PRO A 187 11.84 -5.11 7.10
CA PRO A 187 10.61 -5.08 6.31
C PRO A 187 9.62 -6.17 6.74
N VAL A 188 8.35 -5.80 6.89
CA VAL A 188 7.27 -6.71 7.30
C VAL A 188 6.09 -6.67 6.33
N MET A 189 5.35 -7.77 6.27
CA MET A 189 4.06 -7.92 5.60
C MET A 189 3.11 -8.63 6.58
N THR A 190 2.17 -7.89 7.17
CA THR A 190 1.10 -8.45 8.00
C THR A 190 -0.12 -8.71 7.13
N LEU A 191 -0.63 -9.94 7.13
CA LEU A 191 -1.74 -10.37 6.29
C LEU A 191 -2.93 -10.86 7.13
N SER A 192 -4.13 -10.65 6.61
CA SER A 192 -5.39 -11.10 7.18
C SER A 192 -6.15 -11.96 6.19
N ASP A 193 -6.87 -12.96 6.66
CA ASP A 193 -7.73 -13.85 5.87
C ASP A 193 -9.21 -13.43 5.90
N VAL A 194 -9.51 -12.27 6.49
CA VAL A 194 -10.85 -11.71 6.52
C VAL A 194 -11.26 -11.25 5.11
N ILE A 195 -12.38 -11.75 4.60
CA ILE A 195 -12.80 -11.51 3.19
C ILE A 195 -13.32 -10.09 2.98
N ASP A 196 -14.04 -9.52 3.95
CA ASP A 196 -14.76 -8.26 3.79
C ASP A 196 -13.89 -7.02 4.05
N ILE A 197 -12.56 -7.10 3.93
CA ILE A 197 -11.65 -5.94 4.06
C ILE A 197 -10.95 -5.63 2.73
N GLY A 198 -10.45 -4.41 2.61
CA GLY A 198 -9.79 -3.90 1.41
C GLY A 198 -10.58 -4.11 0.13
N MET A 199 -10.01 -4.91 -0.77
CA MET A 199 -10.58 -5.24 -2.08
C MET A 199 -11.79 -6.20 -2.00
N GLY A 200 -12.19 -6.63 -0.80
CA GLY A 200 -13.25 -7.63 -0.63
C GLY A 200 -12.85 -9.04 -1.08
N ASN A 201 -11.55 -9.28 -1.25
CA ASN A 201 -10.98 -10.52 -1.74
C ASN A 201 -9.58 -10.73 -1.14
N VAL A 202 -9.37 -11.85 -0.44
CA VAL A 202 -8.12 -12.14 0.28
C VAL A 202 -6.91 -12.18 -0.65
N VAL A 203 -7.03 -12.83 -1.81
CA VAL A 203 -5.92 -12.94 -2.78
C VAL A 203 -5.58 -11.58 -3.39
N ALA A 204 -6.59 -10.78 -3.73
CA ALA A 204 -6.38 -9.42 -4.24
C ALA A 204 -5.72 -8.51 -3.19
N ASN A 205 -6.13 -8.63 -1.92
CA ASN A 205 -5.48 -7.94 -0.81
C ASN A 205 -4.01 -8.35 -0.71
N TYR A 206 -3.68 -9.64 -0.82
CA TYR A 206 -2.28 -10.07 -0.74
C TYR A 206 -1.47 -9.56 -1.93
N ALA A 207 -2.08 -9.49 -3.12
CA ALA A 207 -1.44 -8.93 -4.29
C ALA A 207 -1.20 -7.41 -4.13
N HIS A 208 -2.13 -6.68 -3.52
CA HIS A 208 -1.96 -5.27 -3.14
C HIS A 208 -0.77 -5.09 -2.18
N GLU A 209 -0.72 -5.87 -1.12
CA GLU A 209 0.36 -5.86 -0.13
C GLU A 209 1.73 -6.21 -0.77
N MET A 210 1.76 -7.15 -1.73
CA MET A 210 2.97 -7.40 -2.53
C MET A 210 3.42 -6.16 -3.32
N GLY A 211 2.49 -5.39 -3.87
CA GLY A 211 2.77 -4.11 -4.55
C GLY A 211 3.53 -3.13 -3.64
N HIS A 212 3.09 -2.99 -2.38
CA HIS A 212 3.82 -2.23 -1.37
C HIS A 212 5.22 -2.80 -1.14
N SER A 213 5.37 -4.11 -0.98
CA SER A 213 6.69 -4.72 -0.75
C SER A 213 7.69 -4.37 -1.85
N TRP A 214 7.25 -4.20 -3.10
CA TRP A 214 8.10 -3.74 -4.20
C TRP A 214 8.32 -2.22 -4.26
N GLY A 215 7.60 -1.42 -3.47
CA GLY A 215 7.81 0.03 -3.38
C GLY A 215 6.70 0.89 -3.97
N LEU A 216 5.53 0.33 -4.31
CA LEU A 216 4.37 1.12 -4.71
C LEU A 216 3.69 1.73 -3.48
N HIS A 217 3.27 2.99 -3.59
CA HIS A 217 2.33 3.59 -2.64
C HIS A 217 0.90 3.44 -3.18
N HIS A 218 -0.09 3.84 -2.39
CA HIS A 218 -1.45 3.91 -2.91
C HIS A 218 -1.57 4.93 -4.03
N GLU A 219 -2.33 4.57 -5.07
CA GLU A 219 -2.53 5.43 -6.23
C GLU A 219 -3.24 6.74 -5.84
N HIS A 220 -4.20 6.68 -4.91
CA HIS A 220 -4.84 7.89 -4.39
C HIS A 220 -3.92 8.74 -3.51
N GLN A 221 -2.78 8.25 -3.01
CA GLN A 221 -1.87 9.09 -2.21
C GLN A 221 -0.96 9.99 -3.06
N ASN A 222 -1.03 9.88 -4.39
CA ASN A 222 -0.26 10.72 -5.29
C ASN A 222 -0.76 12.19 -5.20
N PRO A 223 0.09 13.16 -4.76
CA PRO A 223 -0.32 14.54 -4.56
C PRO A 223 -0.75 15.24 -5.86
N LYS A 224 -0.42 14.71 -7.05
CA LYS A 224 -0.89 15.24 -8.33
C LYS A 224 -2.41 15.16 -8.48
N TRP A 225 -3.05 14.22 -7.79
CA TRP A 225 -4.49 13.99 -7.88
C TRP A 225 -5.31 14.83 -6.92
N TRP A 226 -4.67 15.51 -5.96
CA TRP A 226 -5.37 16.25 -4.92
C TRP A 226 -5.46 17.74 -5.20
N SER A 227 -6.51 18.37 -4.67
CA SER A 227 -6.69 19.81 -4.69
C SER A 227 -5.59 20.54 -3.90
N GLU A 228 -5.51 21.86 -4.13
CA GLU A 228 -4.60 22.76 -3.42
C GLU A 228 -4.79 22.69 -1.90
N THR A 229 -6.03 22.49 -1.41
CA THR A 229 -6.32 22.44 0.03
C THR A 229 -5.64 21.31 0.78
N PHE A 230 -5.15 20.28 0.08
CA PHE A 230 -4.40 19.16 0.65
C PHE A 230 -2.89 19.22 0.34
N THR A 231 -2.50 19.95 -0.69
CA THR A 231 -1.13 19.90 -1.23
C THR A 231 -0.39 21.23 -1.16
N GLY A 232 -1.10 22.35 -0.99
CA GLY A 232 -0.57 23.71 -1.10
C GLY A 232 -0.18 24.12 -2.52
N VAL A 233 -0.53 23.30 -3.53
CA VAL A 233 -0.20 23.56 -4.94
C VAL A 233 -1.49 23.77 -5.73
N GLU A 234 -1.65 24.98 -6.30
CA GLU A 234 -2.78 25.30 -7.16
C GLU A 234 -2.77 24.42 -8.42
N ARG A 235 -3.93 23.81 -8.73
CA ARG A 235 -4.10 22.93 -9.89
C ARG A 235 -5.44 23.19 -10.55
N ALA A 236 -5.42 23.42 -11.86
CA ALA A 236 -6.63 23.58 -12.66
C ALA A 236 -7.48 22.31 -12.70
N ASN A 237 -6.84 21.13 -12.69
CA ASN A 237 -7.48 19.83 -12.68
C ASN A 237 -6.97 19.01 -11.51
N TYR A 238 -7.90 18.52 -10.69
CA TYR A 238 -7.67 17.56 -9.61
C TYR A 238 -8.82 16.54 -9.58
N PHE A 239 -8.56 15.40 -8.97
CA PHE A 239 -9.49 14.26 -8.92
C PHE A 239 -10.02 13.99 -7.51
N PHE A 240 -9.27 14.39 -6.48
CA PHE A 240 -9.61 14.22 -5.07
C PHE A 240 -9.55 15.55 -4.35
N GLY A 241 -10.55 15.84 -3.52
CA GLY A 241 -10.70 17.08 -2.80
C GLY A 241 -11.76 16.97 -1.71
N GLU A 242 -12.18 18.11 -1.17
CA GLU A 242 -13.15 18.15 -0.07
C GLU A 242 -14.54 17.68 -0.49
N GLU A 243 -14.86 17.74 -1.79
CA GLU A 243 -16.15 17.35 -2.34
C GLU A 243 -16.35 15.82 -2.39
N ASN A 244 -15.28 15.05 -2.47
CA ASN A 244 -15.34 13.60 -2.71
C ASN A 244 -14.45 12.77 -1.78
N PHE A 245 -13.69 13.39 -0.87
CA PHE A 245 -13.06 12.73 0.27
C PHE A 245 -13.81 13.00 1.57
N HIS A 246 -14.52 11.98 2.06
CA HIS A 246 -15.33 12.02 3.27
C HIS A 246 -14.54 11.50 4.47
N CYS A 247 -13.55 12.26 4.93
CA CYS A 247 -12.72 11.92 6.09
C CYS A 247 -13.53 11.49 7.33
N THR A 248 -14.70 12.09 7.57
CA THR A 248 -15.57 11.77 8.71
C THR A 248 -16.23 10.39 8.63
N ASN A 249 -16.21 9.75 7.46
CA ASN A 249 -16.74 8.42 7.25
C ASN A 249 -15.73 7.33 7.61
N LEU A 250 -14.46 7.68 7.88
CA LEU A 250 -13.45 6.73 8.33
C LEU A 250 -13.82 6.11 9.69
N ARG A 251 -13.52 4.81 9.84
CA ARG A 251 -13.93 4.01 11.00
C ARG A 251 -13.39 4.53 12.34
N ASP A 252 -12.14 4.98 12.37
CA ASP A 252 -11.46 5.49 13.55
C ASP A 252 -11.65 7.00 13.78
N TYR A 253 -12.41 7.68 12.92
CA TYR A 253 -12.65 9.12 13.03
C TYR A 253 -13.30 9.51 14.37
N ALA A 254 -14.36 8.80 14.78
CA ALA A 254 -15.06 9.09 16.03
C ALA A 254 -14.14 8.94 17.25
N THR A 255 -13.29 7.90 17.27
CA THR A 255 -12.33 7.66 18.33
C THR A 255 -11.31 8.79 18.46
N VAL A 256 -10.80 9.30 17.34
CA VAL A 256 -9.81 10.39 17.34
C VAL A 256 -10.45 11.74 17.69
N MET A 257 -11.74 11.93 17.36
CA MET A 257 -12.46 13.17 17.67
C MET A 257 -13.05 13.21 19.08
N ALA A 258 -13.20 12.07 19.77
CA ALA A 258 -13.81 11.99 21.10
C ALA A 258 -13.24 12.98 22.14
N PRO A 259 -11.91 13.23 22.21
CA PRO A 259 -11.36 14.25 23.14
C PRO A 259 -11.84 15.68 22.88
N TYR A 260 -12.44 15.94 21.71
CA TYR A 260 -12.95 17.24 21.28
C TYR A 260 -14.48 17.33 21.35
N ASP A 261 -15.16 16.30 21.89
CA ASP A 261 -16.60 16.36 22.14
C ASP A 261 -16.88 17.30 23.32
N GLY A 262 -17.55 18.43 23.04
CA GLY A 262 -17.80 19.50 24.01
C GLY A 262 -16.85 20.70 23.90
N GLN A 263 -15.83 20.63 23.04
CA GLN A 263 -15.06 21.82 22.67
C GLN A 263 -15.88 22.73 21.75
N PRO A 264 -15.61 24.06 21.76
CA PRO A 264 -16.20 24.99 20.79
C PRO A 264 -15.98 24.53 19.34
N ASP A 265 -16.97 24.76 18.47
CA ASP A 265 -16.96 24.30 17.08
C ASP A 265 -15.71 24.72 16.30
N TYR A 266 -15.18 25.92 16.55
CA TYR A 266 -13.97 26.39 15.87
C TYR A 266 -12.73 25.55 16.23
N ILE A 267 -12.61 25.06 17.48
CA ILE A 267 -11.52 24.18 17.91
C ILE A 267 -11.68 22.82 17.26
N LYS A 268 -12.89 22.25 17.33
CA LYS A 268 -13.21 20.95 16.77
C LYS A 268 -12.98 20.92 15.25
N ASN A 269 -13.41 21.96 14.54
CA ASN A 269 -13.24 22.09 13.10
C ASN A 269 -11.78 22.33 12.70
N ALA A 270 -11.02 23.13 13.45
CA ALA A 270 -9.59 23.31 13.22
C ALA A 270 -8.84 21.98 13.32
N TYR A 271 -9.06 21.22 14.41
CA TYR A 271 -8.42 19.92 14.59
C TYR A 271 -8.83 18.91 13.52
N LYS A 272 -10.14 18.83 13.20
CA LYS A 272 -10.65 18.01 12.10
C LYS A 272 -9.91 18.33 10.80
N ASN A 273 -9.78 19.60 10.44
CA ASN A 273 -9.11 20.00 9.20
C ASN A 273 -7.63 19.61 9.20
N GLU A 274 -6.93 19.74 10.34
CA GLU A 274 -5.54 19.29 10.45
C GLU A 274 -5.40 17.78 10.18
N ILE A 275 -6.15 16.94 10.90
CA ILE A 275 -5.99 15.47 10.77
C ILE A 275 -6.56 14.90 9.47
N CYS A 276 -7.47 15.62 8.81
CA CYS A 276 -8.07 15.19 7.55
C CYS A 276 -7.32 15.68 6.31
N ARG A 277 -6.35 16.59 6.44
CA ARG A 277 -5.65 17.18 5.29
C ARG A 277 -4.13 17.06 5.37
N ASP A 278 -3.59 16.87 6.57
CA ASP A 278 -2.15 16.73 6.79
C ASP A 278 -1.85 15.33 7.33
N ARG A 279 -1.09 14.58 6.54
CA ARG A 279 -0.74 13.20 6.84
C ARG A 279 0.14 13.08 8.08
N SER A 280 1.04 14.04 8.30
CA SER A 280 1.89 14.11 9.49
C SER A 280 1.05 14.37 10.75
N LYS A 281 0.03 15.22 10.66
CA LYS A 281 -0.94 15.47 11.73
C LYS A 281 -1.79 14.23 12.02
N ALA A 282 -2.31 13.57 10.99
CA ALA A 282 -3.03 12.31 11.13
C ALA A 282 -2.19 11.23 11.84
N SER A 283 -0.92 11.09 11.44
CA SER A 283 0.04 10.17 12.08
C SER A 283 0.23 10.48 13.56
N ARG A 284 0.49 11.74 13.93
CA ARG A 284 0.64 12.18 15.33
C ARG A 284 -0.62 11.93 16.16
N ALA A 285 -1.78 12.11 15.55
CA ALA A 285 -3.09 11.85 16.16
C ALA A 285 -3.42 10.35 16.29
N LYS A 286 -2.57 9.45 15.76
CA LYS A 286 -2.85 8.01 15.61
C LYS A 286 -4.15 7.75 14.83
N PHE A 287 -4.47 8.64 13.89
CA PHE A 287 -5.60 8.52 12.98
C PHE A 287 -5.17 7.74 11.74
N ALA A 288 -5.27 6.41 11.80
CA ALA A 288 -4.82 5.52 10.75
C ALA A 288 -5.62 5.73 9.45
N GLY A 289 -6.93 5.97 9.57
CA GLY A 289 -7.77 6.28 8.41
C GLY A 289 -7.29 7.52 7.65
N GLY A 290 -7.04 8.63 8.36
CA GLY A 290 -6.54 9.86 7.73
C GLY A 290 -5.14 9.66 7.13
N PHE A 291 -4.25 8.98 7.86
CA PHE A 291 -2.88 8.74 7.41
C PHE A 291 -2.79 7.96 6.09
N ASN A 292 -3.67 6.97 5.88
CA ASN A 292 -3.65 6.11 4.69
C ASN A 292 -4.41 6.70 3.50
N TYR A 293 -5.21 7.75 3.70
CA TYR A 293 -5.95 8.42 2.61
C TYR A 293 -5.30 9.72 2.12
N VAL A 294 -4.81 10.55 3.03
CA VAL A 294 -4.26 11.87 2.71
C VAL A 294 -2.99 11.73 1.83
N PRO A 295 -2.76 12.64 0.86
CA PRO A 295 -1.62 12.56 -0.03
C PRO A 295 -0.29 12.61 0.72
N ILE A 296 0.71 11.95 0.14
CA ILE A 296 2.10 12.02 0.61
C ILE A 296 2.75 13.22 -0.09
N THR A 297 2.98 14.30 0.66
CA THR A 297 3.55 15.56 0.15
C THR A 297 4.98 15.82 0.63
N ASP A 298 5.42 15.08 1.64
CA ASP A 298 6.68 15.24 2.37
C ASP A 298 7.76 14.23 1.98
N GLU A 299 7.45 13.25 1.13
CA GLU A 299 8.40 12.24 0.66
C GLU A 299 8.77 12.44 -0.81
N PRO A 300 10.04 12.24 -1.21
CA PRO A 300 10.44 12.20 -2.60
C PRO A 300 9.89 10.93 -3.25
N GLY A 301 8.61 10.93 -3.63
CA GLY A 301 8.05 9.91 -4.50
C GLY A 301 8.51 10.10 -5.95
N THR A 302 8.69 9.01 -6.70
CA THR A 302 8.59 9.13 -8.14
C THR A 302 7.13 9.43 -8.45
N ILE A 303 6.84 10.47 -9.23
CA ILE A 303 5.49 10.83 -9.67
C ILE A 303 5.38 10.55 -11.18
N ASP A 304 4.21 10.09 -11.61
CA ASP A 304 3.87 10.11 -13.02
C ASP A 304 3.61 11.54 -13.50
N ASP A 305 4.58 12.17 -14.15
CA ASP A 305 4.41 13.52 -14.66
C ASP A 305 3.53 13.57 -15.92
N GLU A 306 3.30 12.44 -16.60
CA GLU A 306 2.62 12.40 -17.90
C GLU A 306 1.16 11.96 -17.85
N ARG A 307 0.74 11.28 -16.77
CA ARG A 307 -0.67 10.93 -16.59
C ARG A 307 -1.51 12.15 -16.31
N ASN A 308 -2.65 12.23 -16.98
CA ASN A 308 -3.64 13.28 -16.73
C ASN A 308 -4.76 12.82 -15.80
N GLU A 309 -4.75 11.55 -15.35
CA GLU A 309 -5.72 10.98 -14.43
C GLU A 309 -5.11 9.84 -13.59
N PRO A 310 -5.73 9.51 -12.43
CA PRO A 310 -5.40 8.31 -11.67
C PRO A 310 -5.55 7.04 -12.49
N ASP A 311 -4.78 6.01 -12.15
CA ASP A 311 -5.03 4.69 -12.69
C ASP A 311 -6.19 4.03 -11.93
N TRP A 312 -7.41 4.26 -12.41
CA TRP A 312 -8.64 3.72 -11.81
C TRP A 312 -8.70 2.19 -11.76
N GLU A 313 -7.85 1.50 -12.52
CA GLU A 313 -7.72 0.04 -12.54
C GLU A 313 -6.51 -0.45 -11.71
N SER A 314 -5.79 0.44 -11.02
CA SER A 314 -4.62 0.05 -10.21
C SER A 314 -5.06 -0.82 -9.05
N ILE A 315 -4.33 -1.91 -8.80
CA ILE A 315 -4.53 -2.68 -7.56
C ILE A 315 -4.16 -1.85 -6.33
N MET A 316 -3.39 -0.77 -6.49
CA MET A 316 -2.99 0.12 -5.40
C MET A 316 -4.03 1.23 -5.12
N LEU A 317 -5.17 1.26 -5.82
CA LEU A 317 -6.24 2.21 -5.58
C LEU A 317 -7.30 1.60 -4.66
N TYR A 318 -7.63 2.29 -3.58
CA TYR A 318 -8.69 1.84 -2.69
C TYR A 318 -10.08 1.94 -3.31
N PRO A 319 -10.96 0.95 -3.08
CA PRO A 319 -12.36 1.08 -3.40
C PRO A 319 -13.04 2.13 -2.51
N SER A 320 -14.16 2.67 -2.96
CA SER A 320 -14.79 3.83 -2.33
C SER A 320 -15.13 3.66 -0.86
N ASN A 321 -15.47 2.45 -0.43
CA ASN A 321 -15.91 2.15 0.94
C ASN A 321 -14.78 1.62 1.84
N ALA A 322 -13.54 1.61 1.36
CA ALA A 322 -12.44 1.02 2.08
C ALA A 322 -12.10 1.83 3.35
N GLY A 323 -12.04 1.18 4.51
CA GLY A 323 -11.86 1.87 5.79
C GLY A 323 -13.07 2.68 6.28
N GLY A 324 -14.18 2.67 5.54
CA GLY A 324 -15.43 3.28 5.94
C GLY A 324 -16.03 2.62 7.17
N ARG A 325 -16.61 3.42 8.07
CA ARG A 325 -17.45 2.92 9.15
C ARG A 325 -18.71 2.30 8.60
N VAL A 326 -19.28 1.38 9.36
CA VAL A 326 -20.56 0.74 9.05
C VAL A 326 -21.69 1.63 9.59
N ASP A 327 -22.71 1.88 8.77
CA ASP A 327 -23.91 2.62 9.16
C ASP A 327 -24.95 1.73 9.86
N ALA A 328 -26.09 2.32 10.25
CA ALA A 328 -27.16 1.60 10.93
C ALA A 328 -27.79 0.46 10.10
N SER A 329 -27.60 0.47 8.77
CA SER A 329 -28.10 -0.56 7.87
C SER A 329 -27.10 -1.71 7.66
N GLY A 330 -25.90 -1.62 8.26
CA GLY A 330 -24.84 -2.59 8.05
C GLY A 330 -23.98 -2.32 6.81
N GLN A 331 -24.19 -1.20 6.11
CA GLN A 331 -23.43 -0.83 4.92
C GLN A 331 -22.21 0.01 5.28
N LYS A 332 -21.09 -0.21 4.59
CA LYS A 332 -19.90 0.63 4.74
C LYS A 332 -20.11 1.95 4.02
N LEU A 333 -19.82 3.05 4.72
CA LEU A 333 -19.86 4.39 4.13
C LEU A 333 -18.71 4.60 3.14
N ASN A 334 -18.98 5.36 2.09
CA ASN A 334 -17.95 5.78 1.14
C ASN A 334 -17.01 6.81 1.78
N VAL A 335 -15.71 6.58 1.67
CA VAL A 335 -14.64 7.45 2.13
C VAL A 335 -14.07 8.29 0.99
N LEU A 336 -13.90 7.71 -0.19
CA LEU A 336 -13.38 8.43 -1.36
C LEU A 336 -14.19 8.03 -2.60
N THR A 337 -14.69 9.00 -3.36
CA THR A 337 -15.40 8.75 -4.62
C THR A 337 -14.67 9.45 -5.77
N LYS A 338 -15.03 9.11 -7.01
CA LYS A 338 -14.65 9.95 -8.16
C LYS A 338 -15.30 11.32 -8.02
N ARG A 339 -14.73 12.34 -8.64
CA ARG A 339 -15.22 13.72 -8.51
C ARG A 339 -16.67 13.91 -9.01
N ASN A 340 -17.11 13.07 -9.95
CA ASN A 340 -18.48 13.04 -10.45
C ASN A 340 -19.46 12.29 -9.53
N GLY A 341 -19.01 11.78 -8.38
CA GLY A 341 -19.80 11.01 -7.42
C GLY A 341 -19.82 9.50 -7.67
N ASP A 342 -19.28 9.03 -8.80
CA ASP A 342 -19.19 7.60 -9.09
C ASP A 342 -18.29 6.88 -8.08
N LEU A 343 -18.63 5.63 -7.81
CA LEU A 343 -17.82 4.78 -6.96
C LEU A 343 -16.52 4.37 -7.66
N ILE A 344 -15.50 4.13 -6.84
CA ILE A 344 -14.27 3.45 -7.20
C ILE A 344 -14.48 1.98 -6.84
N ASP A 345 -14.50 1.14 -7.87
CA ASP A 345 -14.72 -0.29 -7.71
C ASP A 345 -13.49 -0.99 -7.14
N PRO A 346 -13.66 -2.10 -6.40
CA PRO A 346 -12.54 -2.92 -5.97
C PRO A 346 -11.83 -3.56 -7.17
N VAL A 347 -10.50 -3.52 -7.15
CA VAL A 347 -9.65 -4.11 -8.19
C VAL A 347 -9.07 -5.42 -7.68
N SER A 348 -9.22 -6.49 -8.46
CA SER A 348 -8.81 -7.84 -8.05
C SER A 348 -7.45 -8.29 -8.57
N LYS A 349 -6.78 -7.49 -9.42
CA LYS A 349 -5.48 -7.84 -10.03
C LYS A 349 -4.68 -6.58 -10.41
N PRO A 350 -3.34 -6.66 -10.52
CA PRO A 350 -2.52 -5.54 -10.95
C PRO A 350 -2.88 -5.06 -12.35
N SER A 351 -2.87 -3.74 -12.54
CA SER A 351 -3.09 -3.12 -13.83
C SER A 351 -1.83 -3.21 -14.70
N ARG A 352 -1.98 -2.95 -16.00
CA ARG A 352 -0.82 -2.81 -16.90
C ARG A 352 0.09 -1.66 -16.49
N ARG A 353 -0.46 -0.62 -15.86
CA ARG A 353 0.31 0.55 -15.40
C ARG A 353 1.06 0.24 -14.11
N ASP A 354 0.50 -0.59 -13.22
CA ASP A 354 1.24 -1.12 -12.06
C ASP A 354 2.50 -1.86 -12.51
N ILE A 355 2.37 -2.75 -13.51
CA ILE A 355 3.50 -3.50 -14.07
C ILE A 355 4.52 -2.58 -14.73
N ALA A 356 4.05 -1.62 -15.54
CA ALA A 356 4.94 -0.65 -16.19
C ALA A 356 5.68 0.21 -15.16
N GLY A 357 5.00 0.59 -14.08
CA GLY A 357 5.54 1.35 -12.96
C GLY A 357 6.69 0.61 -12.30
N LEU A 358 6.45 -0.62 -11.86
CA LEU A 358 7.49 -1.47 -11.28
C LEU A 358 8.66 -1.70 -12.24
N LYS A 359 8.38 -2.06 -13.50
CA LYS A 359 9.46 -2.27 -14.49
C LYS A 359 10.35 -1.04 -14.62
N LYS A 360 9.76 0.16 -14.66
CA LYS A 360 10.52 1.40 -14.76
C LYS A 360 11.26 1.74 -13.47
N MET A 361 10.61 1.60 -12.31
CA MET A 361 11.20 1.81 -10.98
C MET A 361 12.49 0.99 -10.81
N TYR A 362 12.48 -0.26 -11.27
CA TYR A 362 13.61 -1.19 -11.19
C TYR A 362 14.53 -1.20 -12.43
N GLY A 363 14.43 -0.18 -13.29
CA GLY A 363 15.30 0.00 -14.45
C GLY A 363 15.23 -1.13 -15.48
N VAL A 364 14.11 -1.84 -15.54
CA VAL A 364 13.87 -2.88 -16.55
C VAL A 364 13.71 -2.17 -17.88
N LYS A 365 14.64 -2.44 -18.80
CA LYS A 365 14.47 -2.02 -20.20
C LYS A 365 13.27 -2.80 -20.74
N THR A 366 12.14 -2.13 -20.88
CA THR A 366 11.03 -2.66 -21.66
C THR A 366 11.50 -2.65 -23.10
N SER A 367 11.87 -3.83 -23.62
CA SER A 367 12.06 -4.03 -25.05
C SER A 367 10.72 -3.77 -25.72
N PHE A 368 10.47 -2.52 -26.13
CA PHE A 368 9.20 -2.11 -26.70
C PHE A 368 8.98 -2.61 -28.14
N PHE A 369 9.87 -3.44 -28.65
CA PHE A 369 9.70 -4.10 -29.93
C PHE A 369 10.16 -5.55 -29.81
N ALA A 370 9.30 -6.41 -29.25
CA ALA A 370 9.19 -7.71 -29.88
C ALA A 370 8.71 -7.40 -31.30
N LYS A 371 9.66 -7.28 -32.24
CA LYS A 371 9.33 -7.11 -33.65
C LYS A 371 8.34 -8.20 -33.98
N LEU A 372 7.29 -7.88 -34.72
CA LEU A 372 6.36 -8.92 -35.16
C LEU A 372 7.18 -10.03 -35.84
N LEU A 373 6.78 -11.28 -35.68
CA LEU A 373 7.54 -12.40 -36.26
C LEU A 373 7.65 -12.29 -37.80
N ASN A 374 6.74 -11.54 -38.44
CA ASN A 374 6.77 -11.22 -39.87
C ASN A 374 7.61 -9.97 -40.23
N ASP A 375 8.17 -9.25 -39.26
CA ASP A 375 9.04 -8.09 -39.50
C ASP A 375 10.36 -8.54 -40.13
N LYS A 376 10.77 -7.88 -41.22
CA LYS A 376 11.99 -8.20 -41.98
C LYS A 376 13.25 -8.25 -41.12
N SER A 377 13.25 -7.51 -40.02
CA SER A 377 14.38 -7.34 -39.13
C SER A 377 14.27 -8.18 -37.85
N ASN A 378 13.32 -9.11 -37.79
CA ASN A 378 13.20 -10.12 -36.73
C ASN A 378 14.05 -11.37 -37.07
N PRO A 379 15.00 -11.79 -36.21
CA PRO A 379 15.85 -12.96 -36.46
C PRO A 379 15.08 -14.28 -36.55
N LEU A 380 13.86 -14.34 -36.01
CA LEU A 380 12.99 -15.52 -36.06
C LEU A 380 12.06 -15.54 -37.29
N ARG A 381 12.14 -14.53 -38.17
CA ARG A 381 11.24 -14.41 -39.33
C ARG A 381 11.30 -15.62 -40.25
N ASN A 382 12.49 -16.15 -40.55
CA ASN A 382 12.63 -17.30 -41.44
C ASN A 382 11.95 -18.56 -40.86
N MET A 383 11.99 -18.73 -39.54
CA MET A 383 11.31 -19.82 -38.85
C MET A 383 9.79 -19.61 -38.89
N PHE A 384 9.32 -18.38 -38.61
CA PHE A 384 7.91 -18.02 -38.70
C PHE A 384 7.33 -18.21 -40.12
N ASP A 385 8.02 -17.71 -41.14
CA ASP A 385 7.64 -17.88 -42.56
C ASP A 385 7.66 -19.37 -42.96
N GLY A 386 8.60 -20.15 -42.41
CA GLY A 386 8.70 -21.60 -42.63
C GLY A 386 7.54 -22.39 -42.01
N ILE A 387 7.05 -21.97 -40.84
CA ILE A 387 5.88 -22.55 -40.19
C ILE A 387 4.60 -22.13 -40.93
N ARG A 388 4.45 -20.83 -41.24
CA ARG A 388 3.30 -20.28 -41.96
C ARG A 388 3.09 -20.93 -43.33
N LYS A 389 4.17 -21.21 -44.09
CA LYS A 389 4.08 -21.89 -45.39
C LYS A 389 3.61 -23.35 -45.32
N LYS A 390 3.70 -23.98 -44.14
CA LYS A 390 3.21 -25.35 -43.91
C LYS A 390 1.75 -25.36 -43.45
N ASP A 391 1.20 -24.20 -43.15
CA ASP A 391 -0.18 -24.05 -42.73
C ASP A 391 -1.11 -24.14 -43.93
N ARG A 392 -2.17 -24.95 -43.82
CA ARG A 392 -3.09 -25.26 -44.94
C ARG A 392 -3.83 -24.04 -45.48
N ASP A 393 -3.96 -23.00 -44.65
CA ASP A 393 -4.70 -21.77 -44.96
C ASP A 393 -3.81 -20.64 -45.50
N SER A 394 -2.53 -20.90 -45.77
CA SER A 394 -1.59 -19.89 -46.28
C SER A 394 -1.81 -19.52 -47.76
N GLY A 395 -2.78 -20.16 -48.42
CA GLY A 395 -3.15 -19.98 -49.82
C GLY A 395 -4.54 -19.35 -50.02
N CYS A 396 -4.84 -18.21 -49.39
CA CYS A 396 -5.87 -17.33 -49.94
C CYS A 396 -5.20 -16.44 -51.01
N SER A 397 -5.14 -16.97 -52.23
CA SER A 397 -4.82 -16.22 -53.44
C SER A 397 -5.94 -15.20 -53.68
N SER A 398 -5.60 -13.92 -53.77
CA SER A 398 -6.43 -12.90 -54.41
C SER A 398 -6.53 -13.11 -55.91
#